data_AF-A0A136LYX9-F1
#
_entry.id   AF-A0A136LYX9-F1
#
_cell.length_a   1.000
_cell.length_b   1.000
_cell.length_c   1.000
_cell.angle_alpha   90.00
_cell.angle_beta   90.00
_cell.angle_gamma   90.00
#
_symmetry.space_group_name_H-M   'P 1'
#
loop_
_entity.id
_entity.type
_entity.pdbx_description
1 polymer ?
#
loop_
_entity_poly.entity_id
_entity_poly.type
_entity_poly.pdbx_seq_one_letter_code
_entity_poly.pdbx_strand_id
1 'polypeptide(L)'
;MTQRFHQAVERPKVGNGIKKDLVYAVGIVNETVEKVLFVYGDCYSANKDTYVRVSNMIRSGIISIEGVEFAETSELGRVNKVDPLGITYLRMRGMWHIETPYKLFKDQLIELDALDKRIISIMKKTKFDELITDELRQSLEKNNTIKTCRLRDPNNPAILFDSIIIHSNT
;
A
#
# COMPACT_ATOMS: atom_id res chain seq x y z
N MET A 1 12.93 5.45 -5.02
CA MET A 1 12.16 4.69 -6.03
C MET A 1 10.69 4.77 -5.65
N THR A 2 9.83 5.27 -6.53
CA THR A 2 8.37 5.37 -6.30
C THR A 2 7.64 4.20 -6.97
N GLN A 3 6.64 3.63 -6.30
CA GLN A 3 5.84 2.52 -6.79
C GLN A 3 4.50 3.00 -7.32
N ARG A 4 3.91 2.24 -8.27
CA ARG A 4 2.67 2.59 -8.96
C ARG A 4 1.56 1.61 -8.61
N PHE A 5 0.35 2.10 -8.35
CA PHE A 5 -0.84 1.24 -8.22
C PHE A 5 -2.06 1.84 -8.94
N HIS A 6 -2.89 0.96 -9.51
CA HIS A 6 -4.00 1.34 -10.39
C HIS A 6 -5.35 1.50 -9.66
N GLN A 7 -5.52 0.91 -8.48
CA GLN A 7 -6.77 0.98 -7.72
C GLN A 7 -6.50 1.18 -6.23
N ALA A 8 -7.38 1.94 -5.59
CA ALA A 8 -7.33 2.21 -4.16
C ALA A 8 -7.18 0.92 -3.35
N VAL A 9 -6.36 0.97 -2.30
CA VAL A 9 -6.03 -0.16 -1.44
C VAL A 9 -7.28 -0.61 -0.67
N GLU A 10 -8.07 -1.51 -1.25
CA GLU A 10 -9.15 -2.21 -0.56
C GLU A 10 -8.66 -3.59 -0.13
N ARG A 11 -9.02 -4.01 1.08
CA ARG A 11 -8.79 -5.37 1.53
C ARG A 11 -9.48 -6.34 0.57
N PRO A 12 -8.76 -7.26 -0.08
CA PRO A 12 -9.37 -8.17 -1.02
C PRO A 12 -10.43 -9.02 -0.32
N LYS A 13 -11.62 -9.09 -0.93
CA LYS A 13 -12.69 -10.00 -0.50
C LYS A 13 -12.50 -11.33 -1.18
N VAL A 14 -12.48 -12.42 -0.42
CA VAL A 14 -12.49 -13.79 -0.96
C VAL A 14 -13.90 -14.38 -0.79
N GLY A 15 -14.32 -15.24 -1.73
CA GLY A 15 -15.65 -15.85 -1.76
C GLY A 15 -16.11 -16.27 -0.36
N ASN A 16 -17.22 -15.67 0.09
CA ASN A 16 -17.79 -15.61 1.45
C ASN A 16 -17.68 -14.25 2.17
N GLY A 17 -17.17 -13.20 1.51
CA GLY A 17 -17.17 -11.83 2.07
C GLY A 17 -16.13 -11.58 3.17
N ILE A 18 -15.26 -12.56 3.41
CA ILE A 18 -14.13 -12.45 4.33
C ILE A 18 -13.12 -11.45 3.75
N LYS A 19 -12.84 -10.40 4.51
CA LYS A 19 -11.80 -9.41 4.19
C LYS A 19 -10.44 -10.02 4.53
N LYS A 20 -9.55 -10.12 3.55
CA LYS A 20 -8.14 -10.50 3.79
C LYS A 20 -7.26 -9.28 4.00
N ASP A 21 -6.22 -9.45 4.81
CA ASP A 21 -5.20 -8.43 4.96
C ASP A 21 -4.40 -8.29 3.68
N LEU A 22 -4.09 -7.05 3.32
CA LEU A 22 -3.16 -6.76 2.24
C LEU A 22 -1.76 -6.66 2.85
N VAL A 23 -0.81 -7.39 2.28
CA VAL A 23 0.61 -7.26 2.61
C VAL A 23 1.33 -6.81 1.36
N TYR A 24 2.04 -5.69 1.47
CA TYR A 24 2.89 -5.16 0.44
C TYR A 24 4.29 -5.77 0.56
N ALA A 25 4.79 -6.39 -0.50
CA ALA A 25 6.12 -6.98 -0.53
C ALA A 25 7.02 -6.20 -1.49
N VAL A 26 8.19 -5.76 -1.01
CA VAL A 26 9.21 -5.09 -1.83
C VAL A 26 10.56 -5.73 -1.58
N GLY A 27 11.29 -6.01 -2.66
CA GLY A 27 12.65 -6.51 -2.61
C GLY A 27 13.67 -5.44 -3.02
N ILE A 28 14.84 -5.44 -2.40
CA ILE A 28 16.06 -4.83 -2.91
C ILE A 28 16.91 -5.96 -3.48
N VAL A 29 17.26 -5.83 -4.76
CA VAL A 29 17.95 -6.85 -5.53
C VAL A 29 19.15 -6.21 -6.22
N ASN A 30 20.32 -6.79 -5.97
CA ASN A 30 21.52 -6.54 -6.77
C ASN A 30 21.76 -7.79 -7.64
N GLU A 31 22.80 -8.59 -7.36
CA GLU A 31 23.00 -9.90 -8.01
C GLU A 31 22.09 -10.99 -7.43
N THR A 32 21.81 -10.89 -6.13
CA THR A 32 20.86 -11.73 -5.41
C THR A 32 19.86 -10.86 -4.65
N VAL A 33 18.78 -11.48 -4.15
CA VAL A 33 17.84 -10.78 -3.26
C VAL A 33 18.57 -10.47 -1.96
N GLU A 34 18.81 -9.20 -1.71
CA GLU A 34 19.47 -8.72 -0.49
C GLU A 34 18.42 -8.51 0.60
N LYS A 35 17.39 -7.71 0.32
CA LYS A 35 16.40 -7.39 1.33
C LYS A 35 15.00 -7.67 0.81
N VAL A 36 14.15 -8.25 1.64
CA VAL A 36 12.72 -8.36 1.37
C VAL A 36 11.98 -7.72 2.54
N LEU A 37 11.12 -6.76 2.24
CA LEU A 37 10.31 -6.05 3.21
C LEU A 37 8.84 -6.31 2.91
N PHE A 38 8.17 -6.89 3.91
CA PHE A 38 6.74 -7.08 3.97
C PHE A 38 6.14 -5.99 4.87
N VAL A 39 5.13 -5.28 4.38
CA VAL A 39 4.42 -4.26 5.17
C VAL A 39 2.93 -4.47 5.06
N TYR A 40 2.25 -4.59 6.20
CA TYR A 40 0.79 -4.63 6.21
C TYR A 40 0.23 -3.31 5.66
N GLY A 41 -0.74 -3.42 4.74
CA GLY A 41 -1.23 -2.29 3.95
C GLY A 41 -1.85 -1.17 4.79
N ASP A 42 -2.37 -1.51 5.98
CA ASP A 42 -2.92 -0.55 6.94
C ASP A 42 -1.87 0.14 7.83
N CYS A 43 -0.59 -0.21 7.67
CA CYS A 43 0.56 0.58 8.12
C CYS A 43 1.14 1.45 7.00
N TYR A 44 0.84 1.16 5.73
CA TYR A 44 1.53 1.73 4.57
C TYR A 44 0.70 2.74 3.79
N SER A 45 -0.61 2.53 3.70
CA SER A 45 -1.49 3.30 2.83
C SER A 45 -2.76 3.72 3.56
N ALA A 46 -3.28 4.90 3.22
CA ALA A 46 -4.55 5.38 3.74
C ALA A 46 -5.71 4.48 3.28
N ASN A 47 -6.85 4.65 3.92
CA ASN A 47 -8.09 3.97 3.56
C ASN A 47 -8.52 4.35 2.14
N LYS A 48 -9.24 3.42 1.49
CA LYS A 48 -9.78 3.57 0.14
C LYS A 48 -10.44 4.93 -0.11
N ASP A 49 -11.22 5.41 0.86
CA ASP A 49 -11.99 6.65 0.76
C ASP A 49 -11.12 7.87 0.46
N THR A 50 -9.87 7.89 0.95
CA THR A 50 -8.90 8.96 0.67
C THR A 50 -8.65 9.11 -0.83
N TYR A 51 -8.46 7.99 -1.54
CA TYR A 51 -8.17 7.98 -2.97
C TYR A 51 -9.44 8.10 -3.83
N VAL A 52 -10.53 7.46 -3.39
CA VAL A 52 -11.83 7.53 -4.07
C VAL A 52 -12.37 8.96 -4.06
N ARG A 53 -12.23 9.70 -2.95
CA ARG A 53 -12.66 11.11 -2.87
C ARG A 53 -12.03 11.97 -3.96
N VAL A 54 -10.72 11.86 -4.15
CA VAL A 54 -10.00 12.61 -5.19
C VAL A 54 -10.45 12.15 -6.59
N SER A 55 -10.61 10.84 -6.77
CA SER A 55 -11.05 10.27 -8.05
C SER A 55 -12.45 10.77 -8.45
N ASN A 56 -13.38 10.83 -7.49
CA ASN A 56 -14.73 11.35 -7.69
C ASN A 56 -14.72 12.85 -7.98
N MET A 57 -13.87 13.63 -7.31
CA MET A 57 -13.76 15.07 -7.55
C MET A 57 -13.27 15.37 -8.98
N ILE A 58 -12.25 14.64 -9.46
CA ILE A 58 -11.75 14.74 -10.84
C ILE A 58 -12.88 14.38 -11.83
N ARG A 59 -13.59 13.28 -11.57
CA ARG A 59 -14.70 12.83 -12.40
C ARG A 59 -15.81 13.87 -12.51
N SER A 60 -16.23 14.47 -11.40
CA SER A 60 -17.25 15.53 -11.40
C SER A 60 -16.81 16.75 -12.21
N GLY A 61 -15.52 17.14 -12.13
CA GLY A 61 -14.98 18.23 -12.93
C GLY A 61 -14.99 17.96 -14.44
N ILE A 62 -14.77 16.71 -14.86
CA ILE A 62 -14.82 16.34 -16.28
C ILE A 62 -16.26 16.36 -16.80
N ILE A 63 -17.21 15.88 -16.00
CA ILE A 63 -18.63 15.86 -16.37
C ILE A 63 -19.18 17.28 -16.60
N SER A 64 -18.63 18.29 -15.92
CA SER A 64 -19.04 19.69 -16.11
C SER A 64 -18.54 20.35 -17.41
N ILE A 65 -17.76 19.67 -18.24
CA ILE A 65 -17.25 20.24 -19.50
C ILE A 65 -18.33 20.16 -20.58
N GLU A 66 -18.76 21.31 -21.11
CA GLU A 66 -19.73 21.37 -22.22
C GLU A 66 -19.15 20.83 -23.53
N GLY A 67 -20.00 20.24 -24.37
CA GLY A 67 -19.63 19.75 -25.70
C GLY A 67 -18.91 18.40 -25.72
N VAL A 68 -18.85 17.70 -24.58
CA VAL A 68 -18.14 16.43 -24.43
C VAL A 68 -19.11 15.31 -24.03
N GLU A 69 -19.11 14.18 -24.75
CA GLU A 69 -19.95 13.03 -24.42
C GLU A 69 -19.24 12.10 -23.43
N PHE A 70 -19.60 12.20 -22.15
CA PHE A 70 -19.01 11.37 -21.10
C PHE A 70 -19.75 10.05 -20.90
N ALA A 71 -19.00 8.97 -20.73
CA ALA A 71 -19.54 7.67 -20.33
C ALA A 71 -19.08 7.28 -18.92
N GLU A 72 -20.03 6.86 -18.10
CA GLU A 72 -19.75 6.26 -16.80
C GLU A 72 -18.94 4.96 -16.99
N THR A 73 -17.79 4.89 -16.33
CA THR A 73 -16.95 3.70 -16.32
C THR A 73 -16.46 3.41 -14.89
N SER A 74 -15.88 2.22 -14.69
CA SER A 74 -15.19 1.84 -13.45
C SER A 74 -13.82 2.52 -13.26
N GLU A 75 -13.42 3.41 -14.18
CA GLU A 75 -12.19 4.19 -14.13
C GLU A 75 -12.47 5.68 -13.81
N LEU A 76 -11.48 6.57 -13.97
CA LEU A 76 -11.69 8.01 -13.75
C LEU A 76 -12.69 8.61 -14.75
N GLY A 77 -12.73 8.07 -15.96
CA GLY A 77 -13.71 8.48 -16.95
C GLY A 77 -13.35 8.07 -18.36
N ARG A 78 -14.35 8.12 -19.24
CA ARG A 78 -14.18 7.97 -20.68
C ARG A 78 -14.93 9.10 -21.37
N VAL A 79 -14.24 9.76 -22.28
CA VAL A 79 -14.78 10.79 -23.14
C VAL A 79 -14.92 10.22 -24.54
N ASN A 80 -16.12 10.23 -25.11
CA ASN A 80 -16.38 9.75 -26.48
C ASN A 80 -16.40 10.90 -27.48
N LYS A 81 -16.29 10.56 -28.77
CA LYS A 81 -16.46 11.46 -29.92
C LYS A 81 -15.56 12.70 -29.86
N VAL A 82 -14.29 12.49 -29.51
CA VAL A 82 -13.30 13.57 -29.40
C VAL A 82 -12.93 14.14 -30.77
N ASP A 83 -12.99 13.33 -31.82
CA ASP A 83 -12.68 13.73 -33.19
C ASP A 83 -13.95 14.14 -33.97
N PRO A 84 -13.82 14.95 -35.04
CA PRO A 84 -14.96 15.38 -35.85
C PRO A 84 -15.78 14.26 -36.50
N LEU A 85 -15.20 13.07 -36.71
CA LEU A 85 -15.92 11.91 -37.25
C LEU A 85 -16.66 11.13 -36.16
N GLY A 86 -16.41 11.43 -34.88
CA GLY A 86 -17.10 10.84 -33.73
C GLY A 86 -16.76 9.36 -33.46
N ILE A 87 -15.61 8.87 -33.94
CA ILE A 87 -15.21 7.45 -33.85
C ILE A 87 -14.16 7.17 -32.77
N THR A 88 -13.63 8.21 -32.13
CA THR A 88 -12.60 8.10 -31.09
C THR A 88 -13.19 8.20 -29.68
N TYR A 89 -12.41 7.71 -28.72
CA TYR A 89 -12.66 7.99 -27.31
C TYR A 89 -11.32 8.17 -26.58
N LEU A 90 -11.30 9.08 -25.60
CA LEU A 90 -10.21 9.26 -24.66
C LEU A 90 -10.54 8.51 -23.38
N ARG A 91 -9.60 7.64 -22.96
CA ARG A 91 -9.72 6.85 -21.73
C ARG A 91 -8.85 7.46 -20.63
N MET A 92 -9.44 7.68 -19.45
CA MET A 92 -8.73 8.26 -18.31
C MET A 92 -8.65 7.27 -17.16
N ARG A 93 -7.42 6.97 -16.74
CA ARG A 93 -7.10 6.05 -15.65
C ARG A 93 -6.31 6.77 -14.57
N GLY A 94 -6.69 6.52 -13.31
CA GLY A 94 -5.90 6.95 -12.17
C GLY A 94 -4.73 6.01 -11.96
N MET A 95 -3.53 6.57 -11.84
CA MET A 95 -2.35 5.83 -11.39
C MET A 95 -1.76 6.58 -10.22
N TRP A 96 -1.71 5.92 -9.07
CA TRP A 96 -1.16 6.49 -7.87
C TRP A 96 0.32 6.16 -7.78
N HIS A 97 1.12 7.17 -7.44
CA HIS A 97 2.49 6.97 -7.03
C HIS A 97 2.57 6.99 -5.50
N ILE A 98 3.27 6.02 -4.93
CA ILE A 98 3.56 5.95 -3.50
C ILE A 98 5.05 5.74 -3.29
N GLU A 99 5.58 6.38 -2.25
CA GLU A 99 6.98 6.21 -1.86
C GLU A 99 7.23 4.79 -1.39
N THR A 100 8.37 4.21 -1.78
CA THR A 100 8.72 2.85 -1.36
C THR A 100 8.70 2.72 0.17
N PRO A 101 8.23 1.59 0.72
CA PRO A 101 8.22 1.37 2.17
C PRO A 101 9.58 1.57 2.83
N TYR A 102 10.68 1.23 2.15
CA TYR A 102 12.04 1.48 2.65
C TYR A 102 12.31 2.96 2.93
N LYS A 103 11.80 3.85 2.08
CA LYS A 103 11.96 5.30 2.26
C LYS A 103 11.03 5.80 3.35
N LEU A 104 9.79 5.30 3.38
CA LEU A 104 8.79 5.71 4.36
C LEU A 104 9.19 5.32 5.80
N PHE A 105 9.71 4.12 5.98
CA PHE A 105 10.11 3.57 7.29
C PHE A 105 11.61 3.68 7.55
N LYS A 106 12.31 4.57 6.85
CA LYS A 106 13.78 4.69 6.91
C LYS A 106 14.29 4.82 8.35
N ASP A 107 13.63 5.64 9.16
CA ASP A 107 14.03 5.88 10.56
C ASP A 107 13.95 4.61 11.42
N GLN A 108 12.98 3.73 11.13
CA GLN A 108 12.82 2.47 11.85
C GLN A 108 13.71 1.35 11.29
N LEU A 109 14.19 1.49 10.05
CA LEU A 109 14.99 0.48 9.35
C LEU A 109 16.49 0.81 9.34
N ILE A 110 16.91 1.97 9.85
CA ILE A 110 18.29 2.46 9.73
C ILE A 110 19.34 1.48 10.31
N GLU A 111 19.05 0.83 11.43
CA GLU A 111 19.93 -0.17 12.05
C GLU A 111 20.00 -1.47 11.24
N LEU A 112 19.01 -1.71 10.39
CA LEU A 112 18.90 -2.91 9.56
C LEU A 112 19.63 -2.73 8.23
N ASP A 113 19.97 -1.50 7.87
CA ASP A 113 20.54 -1.19 6.57
C ASP A 113 21.98 -1.68 6.39
N ALA A 114 22.74 -1.84 7.48
CA ALA A 114 24.13 -2.26 7.49
C ALA A 114 24.36 -3.77 7.22
N LEU A 115 23.31 -4.58 7.06
CA LEU A 115 23.43 -6.03 6.82
C LEU A 115 23.04 -6.43 5.38
N ASP A 116 23.76 -7.41 4.86
CA ASP A 116 23.72 -7.82 3.44
C ASP A 116 22.45 -8.56 3.03
N LYS A 117 21.89 -9.42 3.91
CA LYS A 117 20.68 -10.19 3.63
C LYS A 117 19.68 -10.11 4.75
N ARG A 118 18.44 -9.67 4.48
CA ARG A 118 17.38 -9.65 5.50
C ARG A 118 15.98 -9.85 4.95
N ILE A 119 15.16 -10.53 5.75
CA ILE A 119 13.71 -10.50 5.63
C ILE A 119 13.18 -9.64 6.77
N ILE A 120 12.32 -8.68 6.43
CA ILE A 120 11.75 -7.71 7.36
C ILE A 120 10.23 -7.72 7.18
N SER A 121 9.48 -7.67 8.29
CA SER A 121 8.03 -7.53 8.30
C SER A 121 7.61 -6.41 9.24
N ILE A 122 6.70 -5.55 8.80
CA ILE A 122 6.13 -4.45 9.57
C ILE A 122 4.60 -4.62 9.65
N MET A 123 4.07 -4.61 10.88
CA MET A 123 2.63 -4.72 11.13
C MET A 123 2.21 -3.96 12.38
N LYS A 124 0.91 -3.70 12.54
CA LYS A 124 0.37 -3.14 13.79
C LYS A 124 0.58 -4.12 14.93
N LYS A 125 0.81 -3.59 16.13
CA LYS A 125 0.93 -4.43 17.34
C LYS A 125 -0.35 -5.20 17.61
N THR A 126 -1.52 -4.58 17.46
CA THR A 126 -2.81 -5.26 17.60
C THR A 126 -2.92 -6.47 16.67
N LYS A 127 -2.43 -6.35 15.44
CA LYS A 127 -2.45 -7.44 14.47
C LYS A 127 -1.46 -8.55 14.81
N PHE A 128 -0.29 -8.19 15.32
CA PHE A 128 0.67 -9.14 15.84
C PHE A 128 0.07 -9.94 17.01
N ASP A 129 -0.54 -9.26 17.99
CA ASP A 129 -1.14 -9.89 19.16
C ASP A 129 -2.35 -10.79 18.79
N GLU A 130 -3.08 -10.46 17.72
CA GLU A 130 -4.15 -11.30 17.16
C GLU A 130 -3.65 -12.57 16.48
N LEU A 131 -2.49 -12.51 15.80
CA LEU A 131 -1.99 -13.59 14.95
C LEU A 131 -0.99 -14.51 15.64
N ILE A 132 -0.22 -13.98 16.58
CA ILE A 132 0.96 -14.63 17.12
C ILE A 132 0.68 -15.11 18.55
N THR A 133 0.50 -16.42 18.70
CA THR A 133 0.44 -17.08 20.01
C THR A 133 1.80 -17.05 20.69
N ASP A 134 1.84 -17.23 22.02
CA ASP A 134 3.09 -17.27 22.79
C ASP A 134 4.06 -18.34 22.28
N GLU A 135 3.55 -19.50 21.87
CA GLU A 135 4.34 -20.60 21.29
C GLU A 135 4.98 -20.19 19.97
N LEU A 136 4.22 -19.54 19.08
CA LEU A 136 4.72 -19.05 17.80
C LEU A 136 5.73 -17.92 18.02
N ARG A 137 5.48 -17.04 18.99
CA ARG A 137 6.41 -15.98 19.37
C ARG A 137 7.76 -16.54 19.80
N GLN A 138 7.78 -17.51 20.70
CA GLN A 138 9.02 -18.16 21.15
C GLN A 138 9.76 -18.82 19.98
N SER A 139 9.03 -19.41 19.02
CA SER A 139 9.63 -19.98 17.81
C SER A 139 10.25 -18.91 16.91
N LEU A 140 9.56 -17.79 16.72
CA LEU A 140 10.03 -16.65 15.91
C LEU A 140 11.30 -16.03 16.50
N GLU A 141 11.35 -15.84 17.81
CA GLU A 141 12.47 -15.20 18.52
C GLU A 141 13.77 -16.01 18.45
N LYS A 142 13.73 -17.30 18.06
CA LYS A 142 14.95 -18.13 17.87
C LYS A 142 15.84 -17.61 16.74
N ASN A 143 15.23 -17.17 15.64
CA ASN A 143 15.94 -16.79 14.41
C ASN A 143 15.67 -15.35 13.97
N ASN A 144 14.77 -14.66 14.65
CA ASN A 144 14.34 -13.31 14.32
C ASN A 144 14.39 -12.42 15.55
N THR A 145 14.58 -11.13 15.31
CA THR A 145 14.42 -10.10 16.33
C THR A 145 13.04 -9.47 16.15
N ILE A 146 12.32 -9.31 17.25
CA ILE A 146 11.02 -8.64 17.29
C ILE A 146 11.20 -7.31 18.03
N LYS A 147 11.02 -6.20 17.33
CA LYS A 147 11.12 -4.84 17.88
C LYS A 147 9.76 -4.16 17.88
N THR A 148 9.44 -3.50 18.99
CA THR A 148 8.29 -2.59 19.05
C THR A 148 8.71 -1.20 18.61
N CYS A 149 7.89 -0.54 17.80
CA CYS A 149 8.08 0.85 17.39
C CYS A 149 6.74 1.58 17.29
N ARG A 150 6.78 2.88 17.02
CA ARG A 150 5.59 3.69 16.74
C ARG A 150 5.64 4.24 15.32
N LEU A 151 4.57 4.05 14.56
CA LEU A 151 4.42 4.50 13.18
C LEU A 151 3.31 5.54 13.09
N ARG A 152 3.38 6.42 12.08
CA ARG A 152 2.34 7.41 11.80
C ARG A 152 1.17 6.75 11.09
N ASP A 153 -0.06 7.04 11.51
CA ASP A 153 -1.27 6.57 10.84
C ASP A 153 -1.34 7.13 9.41
N PRO A 154 -1.40 6.28 8.36
CA PRO A 154 -1.57 6.74 6.99
C PRO A 154 -2.84 7.57 6.75
N ASN A 155 -3.86 7.43 7.61
CA ASN A 155 -5.10 8.21 7.55
C ASN A 155 -5.00 9.54 8.31
N ASN A 156 -4.14 9.61 9.32
CA ASN A 156 -3.91 10.82 10.10
C ASN A 156 -2.47 10.85 10.65
N PRO A 157 -1.54 11.53 9.95
CA PRO A 157 -0.12 11.52 10.32
C PRO A 157 0.21 12.11 11.70
N ALA A 158 -0.73 12.83 12.33
CA ALA A 158 -0.58 13.34 13.70
C ALA A 158 -0.76 12.25 14.76
N ILE A 159 -1.38 11.12 14.40
CA ILE A 159 -1.61 9.98 15.28
C ILE A 159 -0.47 8.98 15.07
N LEU A 160 0.11 8.54 16.19
CA LEU A 160 1.05 7.42 16.22
C LEU A 160 0.34 6.17 16.74
N PHE A 161 0.67 5.01 16.18
CA PHE A 161 0.18 3.72 16.64
C PHE A 161 1.34 2.75 16.91
N ASP A 162 1.15 1.87 17.89
CA ASP A 162 2.13 0.85 18.23
C ASP A 162 2.21 -0.21 17.13
N SER A 163 3.43 -0.54 16.74
CA SER A 163 3.76 -1.41 15.62
C SER A 163 4.87 -2.36 15.99
N ILE A 164 4.93 -3.48 15.29
CA ILE A 164 5.96 -4.50 15.43
C ILE A 164 6.75 -4.59 14.13
N ILE A 165 8.07 -4.61 14.27
CA ILE A 165 9.02 -4.93 13.22
C ILE A 165 9.65 -6.26 13.57
N ILE A 166 9.52 -7.24 12.68
CA ILE A 166 10.19 -8.53 12.78
C ILE A 166 11.25 -8.55 11.70
N HIS A 167 12.47 -8.93 12.05
CA HIS A 167 13.52 -9.13 11.05
C HIS A 167 14.38 -10.34 11.35
N SER A 168 14.91 -10.98 10.31
CA SER A 168 15.88 -12.07 10.46
C SER A 168 17.14 -11.59 11.20
N ASN A 169 17.72 -12.49 11.99
CA ASN A 169 19.00 -12.26 12.67
C ASN A 169 20.19 -12.46 11.73
N THR A 170 20.01 -13.30 10.72
CA THR A 170 20.95 -13.57 9.62
C THR A 170 20.66 -12.67 8.42
#